data_AF-A0A496KZZ1-F1
#
_entry.id   AF-A0A496KZZ1-F1
#
_cell.length_a   1.000
_cell.length_b   1.000
_cell.length_c   1.000
_cell.angle_alpha   90.00
_cell.angle_beta   90.00
_cell.angle_gamma   90.00
#
_symmetry.space_group_name_H-M   'P 1'
#
loop_
_entity.id
_entity.type
_entity.pdbx_description
1 polymer ?
#
loop_
_entity_poly.entity_id
_entity_poly.type
_entity_poly.pdbx_seq_one_letter_code
_entity_poly.pdbx_strand_id
1 'polypeptide(L)'
;MQLIDQIKQIEKYICEHFEEWDLDDPVEEEYLDDYQEISGASDEDISAFEVKFGITLPKDFKELYRYKNGSKYLSILPCVIGESEMPFNLMSLQTVTNTKEHFQNRDALLTEFTDYF
;
A
#
# COMPACT_ATOMS: atom_id res chain seq x y z
N MET A 1 18.30 -10.59 -1.86
CA MET A 1 18.09 -9.18 -1.50
C MET A 1 17.02 -9.14 -0.43
N GLN A 2 17.18 -8.39 0.65
CA GLN A 2 16.10 -8.27 1.66
C GLN A 2 14.98 -7.40 1.06
N LEU A 3 13.72 -7.67 1.40
CA LEU A 3 12.55 -6.99 0.82
C LEU A 3 12.70 -5.47 0.86
N ILE A 4 13.12 -4.92 2.01
CA ILE A 4 13.28 -3.48 2.21
C ILE A 4 14.35 -2.87 1.29
N ASP A 5 15.40 -3.61 0.96
CA ASP A 5 16.39 -3.12 -0.01
C ASP A 5 15.78 -3.01 -1.41
N GLN A 6 14.84 -3.89 -1.76
CA GLN A 6 14.12 -3.82 -3.03
C GLN A 6 13.17 -2.61 -3.05
N ILE A 7 12.47 -2.35 -1.94
CA ILE A 7 11.59 -1.19 -1.82
C ILE A 7 12.40 0.11 -1.96
N LYS A 8 13.56 0.24 -1.31
CA LYS A 8 14.44 1.40 -1.48
C LYS A 8 14.96 1.59 -2.91
N GLN A 9 15.20 0.49 -3.63
CA GLN A 9 15.54 0.57 -5.05
C GLN A 9 14.37 1.07 -5.89
N ILE A 10 13.15 0.62 -5.58
CA ILE A 10 11.92 1.10 -6.24
C ILE A 10 11.70 2.59 -5.96
N GLU A 11 11.83 3.04 -4.69
CA GLU A 11 11.72 4.45 -4.32
C GLU A 11 12.62 5.33 -5.20
N LYS A 12 13.88 4.93 -5.32
CA LYS A 12 14.86 5.63 -6.17
C LYS A 12 14.47 5.58 -7.65
N TYR A 13 14.11 4.38 -8.13
CA TYR A 13 13.78 4.16 -9.53
C TYR A 13 12.57 4.99 -9.97
N ILE A 14 11.51 5.05 -9.18
CA ILE A 14 10.31 5.85 -9.48
C ILE A 14 10.65 7.35 -9.54
N CYS A 15 11.51 7.85 -8.64
CA CYS A 15 11.95 9.25 -8.69
C CYS A 15 12.83 9.55 -9.92
N GLU A 16 13.58 8.58 -10.45
CA GLU A 16 14.44 8.75 -11.63
C GLU A 16 13.69 8.55 -12.96
N HIS A 17 12.56 7.82 -12.94
CA HIS A 17 11.85 7.37 -14.15
C HIS A 17 10.35 7.70 -14.14
N PHE A 18 9.87 8.65 -13.32
CA PHE A 18 8.44 8.97 -13.20
C PHE A 18 7.74 9.27 -14.54
N GLU A 19 8.44 9.95 -15.47
CA GLU A 19 7.91 10.25 -16.81
C GLU A 19 7.61 8.98 -17.63
N GLU A 20 8.41 7.93 -17.49
CA GLU A 20 8.20 6.64 -18.18
C GLU A 20 6.95 5.93 -17.67
N TRP A 21 6.58 6.18 -16.42
CA TRP A 21 5.43 5.59 -15.74
C TRP A 21 4.17 6.46 -15.83
N ASP A 22 4.21 7.56 -16.58
CA ASP A 22 3.12 8.56 -16.68
C ASP A 22 2.67 9.07 -15.30
N LEU A 23 3.65 9.31 -14.42
CA LEU A 23 3.47 9.84 -13.07
C LEU A 23 3.85 11.31 -13.01
N ASP A 24 3.26 12.04 -12.07
CA ASP A 24 3.72 13.39 -11.71
C ASP A 24 5.12 13.33 -11.04
N ASP A 25 5.91 14.40 -11.15
CA ASP A 25 7.24 14.48 -10.55
C ASP A 25 7.15 14.35 -9.01
N PRO A 26 7.65 13.25 -8.40
CA PRO A 26 7.47 13.02 -6.97
C PRO A 26 8.21 14.01 -6.08
N VAL A 27 9.19 14.73 -6.61
CA VAL A 27 9.97 15.73 -5.88
C VAL A 27 9.30 17.10 -5.99
N GLU A 28 8.90 17.52 -7.19
CA GLU A 28 8.20 18.80 -7.38
C GLU A 28 6.83 18.81 -6.67
N GLU A 29 6.12 17.68 -6.66
CA GLU A 29 4.83 17.52 -5.98
C GLU A 29 4.96 17.18 -4.48
N GLU A 30 6.18 17.21 -3.93
CA GLU A 30 6.50 16.93 -2.52
C GLU A 30 6.13 15.51 -2.04
N TYR A 31 5.72 14.59 -2.93
CA TYR A 31 5.31 13.22 -2.58
C TYR A 31 6.43 12.43 -1.90
N LEU A 32 7.68 12.64 -2.33
CA LEU A 32 8.84 12.01 -1.73
C LEU A 32 9.08 12.50 -0.29
N ASP A 33 8.98 13.79 -0.04
CA ASP A 33 9.15 14.37 1.30
C ASP A 33 8.04 13.87 2.23
N ASP A 34 6.81 13.92 1.74
CA ASP A 34 5.61 13.41 2.43
C ASP A 34 5.74 11.92 2.79
N TYR A 35 6.36 11.13 1.91
CA TYR A 35 6.64 9.72 2.11
C TYR A 35 7.74 9.49 3.13
N GLN A 36 8.81 10.29 3.11
CA GLN A 36 9.94 10.17 4.03
C GLN A 36 9.51 10.37 5.48
N GLU A 37 8.56 11.27 5.74
CA GLU A 37 7.99 11.51 7.07
C GLU A 37 7.17 10.33 7.63
N ILE A 38 6.66 9.44 6.77
CA ILE A 38 5.87 8.30 7.21
C ILE A 38 6.77 7.31 7.96
N SER A 39 6.41 6.97 9.19
CA SER A 39 7.04 5.89 9.93
C SER A 39 6.39 4.53 9.66
N GLY A 40 7.10 3.47 10.02
CA GLY A 40 6.51 2.13 10.07
C GLY A 40 5.46 1.97 11.17
N ALA A 41 4.59 0.99 11.01
CA ALA A 41 3.63 0.55 12.00
C ALA A 41 4.33 -0.22 13.13
N SER A 42 3.84 -0.06 14.35
CA SER A 42 4.30 -0.87 15.50
C SER A 42 3.81 -2.30 15.40
N ASP A 43 4.39 -3.18 16.21
CA ASP A 43 3.91 -4.56 16.32
C ASP A 43 2.51 -4.65 16.89
N GLU A 44 2.20 -3.74 17.81
CA GLU A 44 0.90 -3.59 18.42
C GLU A 44 -0.15 -3.17 17.38
N ASP A 45 0.18 -2.22 16.49
CA ASP A 45 -0.72 -1.78 15.42
C ASP A 45 -1.00 -2.89 14.41
N ILE A 46 0.04 -3.61 13.98
CA ILE A 46 -0.08 -4.75 13.06
C ILE A 46 -0.92 -5.85 13.71
N SER A 47 -0.67 -6.18 14.98
CA SER A 47 -1.42 -7.19 15.71
C SER A 47 -2.89 -6.79 15.90
N ALA A 48 -3.16 -5.52 16.22
CA ALA A 48 -4.51 -5.00 16.35
C ALA A 48 -5.27 -5.06 15.01
N PHE A 49 -4.60 -4.75 13.91
CA PHE A 49 -5.15 -4.88 12.56
C PHE A 49 -5.50 -6.33 12.20
N GLU A 50 -4.59 -7.27 12.47
CA GLU A 50 -4.82 -8.72 12.26
C GLU A 50 -6.01 -9.23 13.08
N VAL A 51 -6.09 -8.86 14.36
CA VAL A 51 -7.21 -9.23 15.24
C VAL A 51 -8.53 -8.62 14.77
N LYS A 52 -8.53 -7.34 14.38
CA LYS A 52 -9.74 -6.63 13.92
C LYS A 52 -10.39 -7.32 12.73
N PHE A 53 -9.59 -7.81 11.78
CA PHE A 53 -10.08 -8.45 10.57
C PHE A 53 -10.04 -9.98 10.59
N GLY A 54 -9.54 -10.60 11.67
CA GLY A 54 -9.43 -12.06 11.78
C GLY A 54 -8.49 -12.67 10.74
N ILE A 55 -7.44 -11.94 10.35
CA ILE A 55 -6.47 -12.37 9.32
C ILE A 55 -5.06 -12.55 9.92
N THR A 56 -4.17 -13.12 9.13
CA THR A 56 -2.73 -13.09 9.40
C THR A 56 -2.00 -12.59 8.17
N LEU A 57 -1.37 -11.42 8.26
CA LEU A 57 -0.55 -10.86 7.22
C LEU A 57 0.67 -11.75 6.98
N PRO A 58 1.08 -11.96 5.71
CA PRO A 58 2.33 -12.64 5.42
C PRO A 58 3.52 -11.91 6.05
N LYS A 59 4.58 -12.65 6.39
CA LYS A 59 5.78 -12.12 7.04
C LYS A 59 6.35 -10.90 6.29
N ASP A 60 6.42 -10.98 4.97
CA ASP A 60 6.97 -9.95 4.10
C ASP A 60 6.13 -8.66 4.16
N PHE A 61 4.80 -8.78 4.24
CA PHE A 61 3.93 -7.62 4.43
C PHE A 61 4.11 -6.99 5.82
N LYS A 62 4.30 -7.80 6.87
CA LYS A 62 4.62 -7.25 8.19
C LYS A 62 5.95 -6.49 8.17
N GLU A 63 6.95 -7.02 7.47
CA GLU A 63 8.25 -6.35 7.28
C GLU A 63 8.08 -5.01 6.53
N LEU A 64 7.29 -5.00 5.45
CA LEU A 64 6.96 -3.77 4.71
C LEU A 64 6.25 -2.74 5.60
N TYR A 65 5.22 -3.15 6.35
CA TYR A 65 4.49 -2.23 7.22
C TYR A 65 5.32 -1.71 8.39
N ARG A 66 6.26 -2.50 8.93
CA ARG A 66 7.26 -2.03 9.92
C ARG A 66 8.25 -1.03 9.34
N TYR A 67 8.48 -1.07 8.03
CA TYR A 67 9.30 -0.08 7.34
C TYR A 67 8.50 1.21 7.08
N LYS A 68 7.32 1.10 6.47
CA LYS A 68 6.44 2.22 6.11
C LYS A 68 4.97 1.85 6.24
N ASN A 69 4.21 2.61 7.05
CA ASN A 69 2.77 2.42 7.20
C ASN A 69 1.98 3.19 6.12
N GLY A 70 2.18 2.79 4.87
CA GLY A 70 1.61 3.46 3.71
C GLY A 70 2.61 4.35 2.98
N SER A 71 2.21 4.82 1.80
CA SER A 71 3.06 5.68 0.96
C SER A 71 2.42 6.98 0.51
N LYS A 72 1.20 7.30 0.99
CA LYS A 72 0.38 8.42 0.52
C LYS A 72 0.27 8.41 -1.02
N TYR A 73 0.92 9.36 -1.68
CA TYR A 73 0.88 9.56 -3.13
C TYR A 73 2.05 8.92 -3.87
N LEU A 74 3.14 8.58 -3.17
CA LEU A 74 4.30 7.94 -3.79
C LEU A 74 3.97 6.51 -4.17
N SER A 75 4.11 6.19 -5.45
CA SER A 75 3.97 4.83 -5.96
C SER A 75 5.22 4.01 -5.66
N ILE A 76 5.06 2.98 -4.83
CA ILE A 76 6.17 2.10 -4.40
C ILE A 76 5.90 0.62 -4.71
N LEU A 77 4.80 0.33 -5.41
CA LEU A 77 4.39 -1.01 -5.82
C LEU A 77 4.15 -1.05 -7.34
N PRO A 78 5.20 -0.94 -8.16
CA PRO A 78 5.07 -1.14 -9.61
C PRO A 78 4.67 -2.59 -9.89
N CYS A 79 3.64 -2.77 -10.70
CA CYS A 79 3.11 -4.08 -11.06
C CYS A 79 2.83 -4.16 -12.56
N VAL A 80 2.88 -5.37 -13.12
CA VAL A 80 2.44 -5.64 -14.49
C VAL A 80 1.16 -6.46 -14.42
N ILE A 81 0.06 -5.91 -14.92
CA ILE A 81 -1.24 -6.57 -14.98
C ILE A 81 -1.61 -6.77 -16.45
N GLY A 82 -1.46 -8.00 -16.94
CA GLY A 82 -1.60 -8.30 -18.36
C GLY A 82 -0.47 -7.67 -19.17
N GLU A 83 -0.82 -6.74 -20.08
CA GLU A 83 0.14 -5.96 -20.88
C GLU A 83 0.36 -4.54 -20.34
N SER A 84 -0.26 -4.21 -19.19
CA SER A 84 -0.20 -2.86 -18.60
C SER A 84 0.75 -2.82 -17.42
N GLU A 85 1.67 -1.86 -17.47
CA GLU A 85 2.49 -1.46 -16.33
C GLU A 85 1.67 -0.47 -15.48
N MET A 86 1.47 -0.78 -14.21
CA MET A 86 0.62 -0.02 -13.31
C MET A 86 1.34 0.26 -11.99
N PRO A 87 1.60 1.53 -11.67
CA PRO A 87 2.16 1.93 -10.39
C PRO A 87 1.06 1.99 -9.31
N PHE A 88 1.31 1.40 -8.15
CA PHE A 88 0.40 1.45 -7.00
C PHE A 88 1.05 2.05 -5.76
N ASN A 89 0.20 2.65 -4.94
CA ASN A 89 0.56 3.20 -3.64
C ASN A 89 0.28 2.16 -2.55
N LEU A 90 1.10 2.17 -1.50
CA LEU A 90 0.85 1.38 -0.31
C LEU A 90 -0.18 2.09 0.56
N MET A 91 -1.32 1.46 0.79
CA MET A 91 -2.30 1.97 1.75
C MET A 91 -1.80 1.75 3.18
N SER A 92 -1.95 2.76 4.03
CA SER A 92 -1.73 2.59 5.47
C SER A 92 -2.73 1.59 6.06
N LEU A 93 -2.39 0.95 7.18
CA LEU A 93 -3.32 0.07 7.89
C LEU A 93 -4.65 0.77 8.24
N GLN A 94 -4.59 2.08 8.55
CA GLN A 94 -5.78 2.88 8.81
C GLN A 94 -6.61 3.11 7.54
N THR A 95 -5.96 3.39 6.40
CA THR A 95 -6.65 3.56 5.12
C THR A 95 -7.34 2.27 4.71
N VAL A 96 -6.65 1.12 4.81
CA VAL A 96 -7.25 -0.20 4.54
C VAL A 96 -8.45 -0.44 5.44
N THR A 97 -8.33 -0.10 6.73
CA THR A 97 -9.42 -0.22 7.70
C THR A 97 -10.65 0.59 7.28
N ASN A 98 -10.45 1.88 6.97
CA ASN A 98 -11.54 2.78 6.56
C ASN A 98 -12.21 2.30 5.27
N THR A 99 -11.43 1.86 4.29
CA THR A 99 -11.94 1.34 3.02
C THR A 99 -12.77 0.08 3.23
N LYS A 100 -12.28 -0.87 4.04
CA LYS A 100 -13.02 -2.10 4.32
C LYS A 100 -14.31 -1.82 5.10
N GLU A 101 -14.29 -0.91 6.07
CA GLU A 101 -15.51 -0.50 6.79
C GLU A 101 -16.55 0.19 5.90
N HIS A 102 -16.11 0.91 4.87
CA HIS A 102 -17.01 1.58 3.93
C HIS A 102 -17.64 0.62 2.92
N PHE A 103 -16.85 -0.27 2.30
CA PHE A 103 -17.32 -1.14 1.21
C PHE A 103 -17.76 -2.53 1.66
N GLN A 104 -17.01 -3.17 2.54
CA GLN A 104 -17.19 -4.58 2.87
C GLN A 104 -16.81 -4.83 4.33
N ASN A 105 -17.65 -4.32 5.22
CA ASN A 105 -17.48 -4.43 6.67
C ASN A 105 -17.59 -5.87 7.19
N ARG A 106 -18.03 -6.82 6.35
CA ARG A 106 -18.05 -8.26 6.61
C ARG A 106 -17.67 -9.03 5.35
N ASP A 107 -17.00 -10.16 5.52
CA ASP A 107 -16.79 -11.09 4.42
C ASP A 107 -18.13 -11.74 4.07
N ALA A 108 -18.60 -11.48 2.85
CA ALA A 108 -19.89 -11.92 2.34
C ALA A 108 -19.75 -12.16 0.83
N LEU A 109 -20.46 -13.16 0.31
CA LEU A 109 -20.51 -13.40 -1.12
C LEU A 109 -21.32 -12.30 -1.80
N LEU A 110 -20.93 -11.93 -3.03
CA LEU A 110 -21.70 -10.97 -3.84
C LEU A 110 -23.16 -11.41 -4.03
N THR A 111 -23.41 -12.73 -4.08
CA THR A 111 -24.75 -13.32 -4.17
C THR A 111 -25.62 -13.10 -2.93
N GLU A 112 -25.05 -12.68 -1.80
CA GLU A 112 -25.81 -12.34 -0.59
C GLU A 112 -26.43 -10.93 -0.67
N PHE A 113 -26.09 -10.15 -1.69
CA PHE A 113 -26.60 -8.79 -1.93
C PHE A 113 -27.55 -8.76 -3.13
N THR A 114 -28.63 -9.55 -3.07
CA THR A 114 -29.60 -9.70 -4.17
C THR A 114 -30.35 -8.43 -4.52
N ASP A 115 -30.37 -7.44 -3.63
CA ASP A 115 -31.17 -6.22 -3.78
C ASP A 115 -30.42 -5.08 -4.52
N TYR A 116 -29.15 -5.29 -4.85
CA TYR A 116 -28.28 -4.29 -5.49
C TYR A 116 -27.90 -4.62 -6.95
N PHE A 117 -28.42 -5.73 -7.49
CA PHE A 117 -28.20 -6.24 -8.85
C PHE A 117 -29.51 -6.76 -9.44
#